data_AF-A0A357Z9J1-F1
#
_entry.id   AF-A0A357Z9J1-F1
#
_cell.length_a   1.000
_cell.length_b   1.000
_cell.length_c   1.000
_cell.angle_alpha   90.00
_cell.angle_beta   90.00
_cell.angle_gamma   90.00
#
_symmetry.space_group_name_H-M   'P 1'
#
loop_
_entity.id
_entity.type
_entity.pdbx_description
1 polymer ?
#
loop_
_entity_poly.entity_id
_entity_poly.type
_entity_poly.pdbx_seq_one_letter_code
_entity_poly.pdbx_strand_id
1 'polypeptide(L)'
;MKKTLLHSGFFFALLISFAPLMAQPNVKDSLSIPKEEKSVTRHSVTIDGKLITYTATAGALILRNEQDEPIAFYGYTAYTKDGQSDLSKRPITFSYNGGPGSSSIWLHMGVMGPKRVIVNDPNNNG
;
A
#
# COMPACT_ATOMS: atom_id res chain seq x y z
N MET A 1 -49.99 -13.89 -49.11
CA MET A 1 -49.19 -13.93 -50.35
C MET A 1 -47.96 -13.03 -50.19
N LYS A 2 -46.78 -13.53 -50.57
CA LYS A 2 -45.46 -12.84 -50.76
C LYS A 2 -44.80 -12.29 -49.47
N LYS A 3 -43.88 -13.01 -48.82
CA LYS A 3 -42.42 -13.15 -49.07
C LYS A 3 -41.70 -11.83 -49.38
N THR A 4 -40.86 -11.35 -48.46
CA THR A 4 -39.42 -11.10 -48.72
C THR A 4 -38.61 -10.94 -47.44
N LEU A 5 -37.53 -11.72 -47.41
CA LEU A 5 -36.43 -11.75 -46.46
C LEU A 5 -35.51 -10.55 -46.76
N LEU A 6 -35.05 -9.80 -45.75
CA LEU A 6 -33.87 -8.95 -45.91
C LEU A 6 -32.97 -9.11 -44.68
N HIS A 7 -31.91 -9.90 -44.85
CA HIS A 7 -30.75 -9.89 -43.97
C HIS A 7 -29.97 -8.62 -44.30
N SER A 8 -29.73 -7.75 -43.32
CA SER A 8 -28.75 -6.67 -43.45
C SER A 8 -27.93 -6.63 -42.17
N GLY A 9 -26.61 -6.73 -42.34
CA GLY A 9 -25.65 -7.11 -41.31
C GLY A 9 -25.59 -6.12 -40.14
N PHE A 10 -25.38 -6.67 -38.95
CA PHE A 10 -24.95 -5.93 -37.78
C PHE A 10 -23.50 -5.48 -38.00
N PHE A 11 -23.31 -4.29 -38.56
CA PHE A 11 -22.02 -3.61 -38.55
C PHE A 11 -21.73 -3.16 -37.12
N PHE A 12 -20.85 -3.87 -36.42
CA PHE A 12 -20.31 -3.44 -35.14
C PHE A 12 -19.29 -2.31 -35.40
N ALA A 13 -19.77 -1.09 -35.54
CA ALA A 13 -18.90 0.09 -35.61
C ALA A 13 -18.35 0.36 -34.20
N LEU A 14 -17.13 -0.11 -33.95
CA LEU A 14 -16.34 0.33 -32.80
C LEU A 14 -15.98 1.80 -33.01
N LEU A 15 -16.82 2.71 -32.50
CA LEU A 15 -16.53 4.13 -32.37
C LEU A 15 -15.38 4.28 -31.37
N ILE A 16 -14.14 4.24 -31.86
CA ILE A 16 -12.98 4.78 -31.14
C ILE A 16 -13.24 6.29 -31.04
N SER A 17 -13.84 6.66 -29.92
CA SER A 17 -14.11 8.03 -29.55
C SER A 17 -12.76 8.67 -29.27
N PHE A 18 -12.24 9.42 -30.25
CA PHE A 18 -11.10 10.30 -30.06
C PHE A 18 -11.57 11.46 -29.17
N ALA A 19 -11.70 11.21 -27.87
CA ALA A 19 -11.85 12.28 -26.91
C ALA A 19 -10.55 13.08 -26.97
N PRO A 20 -10.59 14.40 -27.26
CA PRO A 20 -9.40 15.21 -27.07
C PRO A 20 -9.02 15.03 -25.60
N LEU A 21 -7.76 14.67 -25.38
CA LEU A 21 -7.14 14.63 -24.07
C LEU A 21 -7.22 16.06 -23.51
N MET A 22 -8.34 16.41 -22.89
CA MET A 22 -8.47 17.59 -22.08
C MET A 22 -7.54 17.33 -20.90
N ALA A 23 -6.30 17.81 -21.04
CA ALA A 23 -5.35 17.85 -19.94
C ALA A 23 -6.08 18.46 -18.75
N GLN A 24 -6.18 17.71 -17.65
CA GLN A 24 -6.76 18.24 -16.43
C GLN A 24 -6.02 19.54 -16.10
N PRO A 25 -6.74 20.63 -15.77
CA PRO A 25 -6.10 21.86 -15.34
C PRO A 25 -5.15 21.53 -14.18
N ASN A 26 -3.90 21.99 -14.30
CA ASN A 26 -2.90 21.86 -13.25
C ASN A 26 -3.26 22.81 -12.12
N VAL A 27 -4.23 22.40 -11.31
CA VAL A 27 -4.51 23.03 -10.04
C VAL A 27 -3.36 22.60 -9.14
N LYS A 28 -2.39 23.50 -8.95
CA LYS A 28 -1.51 23.43 -7.78
C LYS A 28 -2.40 23.63 -6.56
N ASP A 29 -3.01 22.55 -6.10
CA ASP A 29 -3.57 22.50 -4.77
C ASP A 29 -2.42 22.83 -3.81
N SER A 30 -2.43 24.03 -3.24
CA SER A 30 -1.50 24.43 -2.19
C SER A 30 -1.90 23.72 -0.90
N LEU A 31 -1.91 22.38 -0.92
CA LEU A 31 -2.00 21.57 0.28
C LEU A 31 -0.72 21.85 1.07
N SER A 32 -0.87 22.28 2.32
CA SER A 32 0.25 22.37 3.24
C SER A 32 0.91 20.99 3.33
N ILE A 33 2.23 20.93 3.14
CA ILE A 33 2.99 19.68 3.27
C ILE A 33 2.74 19.12 4.68
N PRO A 34 2.20 17.89 4.81
CA PRO A 34 1.99 17.29 6.11
C PRO A 34 3.30 17.19 6.88
N LYS A 35 3.26 17.45 8.18
CA LYS A 35 4.43 17.29 9.06
C LYS A 35 4.74 15.81 9.23
N GLU A 36 6.02 15.46 9.29
CA GLU A 36 6.44 14.14 9.73
C GLU A 36 6.08 13.91 11.19
N GLU A 37 5.28 12.89 11.43
CA GLU A 37 4.89 12.46 12.77
C GLU A 37 5.15 10.97 12.94
N LYS A 38 5.42 10.57 14.18
CA LYS A 38 5.61 9.16 14.53
C LYS A 38 5.05 8.83 15.91
N SER A 39 4.48 7.64 16.03
CA SER A 39 4.09 7.00 17.28
C SER A 39 5.01 5.81 17.54
N VAL A 40 5.59 5.76 18.74
CA VAL A 40 6.56 4.75 19.15
C VAL A 40 6.04 4.01 20.36
N THR A 41 6.00 2.68 20.29
CA THR A 41 5.55 1.81 21.38
C THR A 41 6.50 0.62 21.55
N ARG A 42 6.51 0.00 22.73
CA ARG A 42 7.38 -1.15 23.05
C ARG A 42 6.52 -2.36 23.38
N HIS A 43 6.90 -3.52 22.86
CA HIS A 43 6.13 -4.75 22.93
C HIS A 43 7.03 -5.98 23.00
N SER A 44 6.42 -7.15 23.13
CA SER A 44 7.08 -8.44 22.99
C SER A 44 6.19 -9.44 22.24
N VAL A 45 6.84 -10.44 21.64
CA VAL A 45 6.20 -11.57 20.96
C VAL A 45 7.05 -12.83 21.17
N THR A 46 6.41 -13.99 21.24
CA THR A 46 7.11 -15.28 21.26
C THR A 46 7.12 -15.87 19.85
N ILE A 47 8.30 -16.12 19.30
CA ILE A 47 8.51 -16.75 17.97
C ILE A 47 9.40 -17.97 18.20
N ASP A 48 8.97 -19.15 17.73
CA ASP A 48 9.69 -20.43 17.92
C ASP A 48 10.11 -20.68 19.37
N GLY A 49 9.20 -20.40 20.32
CA GLY A 49 9.45 -20.55 21.76
C GLY A 49 10.37 -19.49 22.38
N LYS A 50 10.90 -18.55 21.59
CA LYS A 50 11.78 -17.48 22.06
C LYS A 50 11.04 -16.17 22.23
N LEU A 51 11.17 -15.57 23.42
CA LEU A 51 10.69 -14.21 23.67
C LEU A 51 11.55 -13.20 22.91
N ILE A 52 10.90 -12.34 22.13
CA ILE A 52 11.52 -11.25 21.38
C ILE A 52 10.86 -9.94 21.83
N THR A 53 11.64 -9.05 22.44
CA THR A 53 11.25 -7.67 22.72
C THR A 53 11.53 -6.78 21.51
N TYR A 54 10.62 -5.87 21.21
CA TYR A 54 10.75 -4.99 20.06
C TYR A 54 10.09 -3.62 20.27
N THR A 55 10.65 -2.62 19.59
CA THR A 55 10.06 -1.30 19.45
C THR A 55 9.30 -1.21 18.13
N ALA A 56 8.02 -0.84 18.18
CA ALA A 56 7.18 -0.57 17.02
C ALA A 56 7.07 0.93 16.77
N THR A 57 7.33 1.36 15.53
CA THR A 57 7.18 2.75 15.09
C THR A 57 6.18 2.80 13.94
N ALA A 58 5.09 3.55 14.08
CA ALA A 58 4.25 3.96 12.96
C ALA A 58 4.50 5.44 12.70
N GLY A 59 4.75 5.82 11.45
CA GLY A 59 5.04 7.22 11.14
C GLY A 59 4.95 7.54 9.67
N ALA A 60 5.34 8.76 9.32
CA ALA A 60 5.39 9.23 7.96
C ALA A 60 6.68 9.98 7.66
N LEU A 61 7.10 9.93 6.39
CA LEU A 61 8.30 10.58 5.86
C LEU A 61 7.92 11.46 4.67
N ILE A 62 8.64 12.56 4.49
CA ILE A 62 8.57 13.37 3.27
C ILE A 62 9.69 12.90 2.34
N LEU A 63 9.33 12.33 1.19
CA LEU A 63 10.29 12.04 0.14
C LEU A 63 10.60 13.32 -0.62
N ARG A 64 11.90 13.58 -0.85
CA ARG A 64 12.40 14.78 -1.53
C ARG A 64 13.17 14.41 -2.80
N ASN A 65 13.15 15.31 -3.79
CA ASN A 65 13.97 15.18 -5.00
C ASN A 65 15.41 15.66 -4.75
N GLU A 66 16.24 15.66 -5.80
CA GLU A 66 17.64 16.10 -5.75
C GLU A 66 17.80 17.60 -5.41
N GLN A 67 16.74 18.38 -5.60
CA GLN A 67 16.67 19.81 -5.27
C GLN A 67 16.11 20.05 -3.85
N ASP A 68 15.96 19.00 -3.05
CA ASP A 68 15.35 19.01 -1.71
C ASP A 68 13.85 19.39 -1.68
N GLU A 69 13.18 19.36 -2.82
CA GLU A 69 11.75 19.67 -2.92
C GLU A 69 10.90 18.43 -2.57
N PRO A 70 9.83 18.57 -1.76
CA PRO A 70 8.98 17.47 -1.36
C PRO A 70 8.15 16.95 -2.55
N ILE A 71 8.25 15.64 -2.82
CA ILE A 71 7.59 14.97 -3.96
C ILE A 71 6.58 13.91 -3.53
N ALA A 72 6.67 13.39 -2.30
CA ALA A 72 5.68 12.46 -1.76
C ALA A 72 5.64 12.48 -0.23
N PHE A 73 4.51 12.06 0.34
CA PHE A 73 4.36 11.77 1.76
C PHE A 73 4.13 10.26 1.92
N TYR A 74 5.02 9.58 2.65
CA TYR A 74 5.07 8.13 2.72
C TYR A 74 4.87 7.63 4.15
N GLY A 75 3.77 6.90 4.39
CA GLY A 75 3.52 6.24 5.66
C GLY A 75 4.28 4.91 5.78
N TYR A 76 4.77 4.60 6.98
CA TYR A 76 5.46 3.34 7.28
C TYR A 76 5.08 2.77 8.65
N THR A 77 5.32 1.47 8.80
CA THR A 77 5.35 0.78 10.10
C THR A 77 6.64 -0.02 10.18
N ALA A 78 7.40 0.16 11.25
CA ALA A 78 8.70 -0.48 11.47
C ALA A 78 8.72 -1.22 12.80
N TYR A 79 9.39 -2.38 12.80
CA TYR A 79 9.62 -3.20 13.98
C TYR A 79 11.11 -3.40 14.18
N THR A 80 11.65 -2.86 15.25
CA THR A 80 13.06 -2.98 15.61
C THR A 80 13.18 -3.92 16.79
N LYS A 81 13.88 -5.05 16.59
CA LYS A 81 14.21 -5.96 17.69
C LYS A 81 15.13 -5.25 18.68
N ASP A 82 14.76 -5.26 19.95
CA ASP A 82 15.57 -4.65 21.01
C ASP A 82 16.69 -5.59 21.48
N GLY A 83 17.69 -5.03 22.17
CA GLY A 83 18.75 -5.81 22.82
C GLY A 83 19.77 -6.45 21.86
N GLN A 84 19.84 -5.98 20.61
CA GLN A 84 20.84 -6.46 19.65
C GLN A 84 22.15 -5.67 19.81
N SER A 85 23.22 -6.35 20.23
CA SER A 85 24.52 -5.73 20.50
C SER A 85 25.30 -5.32 19.25
N ASP A 86 25.15 -6.08 18.16
CA ASP A 86 25.80 -5.81 16.88
C ASP A 86 24.74 -5.66 15.79
N LEU A 87 24.49 -4.40 15.40
CA LEU A 87 23.51 -4.05 14.37
C LEU A 87 23.98 -4.41 12.96
N SER A 88 25.29 -4.54 12.73
CA SER A 88 25.83 -4.89 11.40
C SER A 88 25.42 -6.31 10.96
N LYS A 89 25.12 -7.17 11.94
CA LYS A 89 24.67 -8.55 11.74
C LYS A 89 23.15 -8.69 11.67
N ARG A 90 22.39 -7.60 11.90
CA ARG A 90 20.92 -7.64 11.87
C ARG A 90 20.43 -7.16 10.51
N PRO A 91 19.91 -8.05 9.64
CA PRO A 91 19.39 -7.63 8.34
C PRO A 91 18.17 -6.73 8.50
N ILE A 92 18.02 -5.81 7.56
CA ILE A 92 16.83 -4.97 7.39
C ILE A 92 16.01 -5.55 6.24
N THR A 93 14.71 -5.73 6.47
CA THR A 93 13.77 -6.16 5.45
C THR A 93 12.80 -5.03 5.17
N PHE A 94 12.73 -4.61 3.91
CA PHE A 94 11.68 -3.70 3.42
C PHE A 94 10.58 -4.54 2.76
N SER A 95 9.34 -4.17 3.04
CA SER A 95 8.16 -4.88 2.56
C SER A 95 7.16 -3.86 2.05
N TYR A 96 6.73 -4.04 0.80
CA TYR A 96 5.75 -3.19 0.14
C TYR A 96 4.74 -4.07 -0.59
N ASN A 97 3.47 -3.65 -0.56
CA ASN A 97 2.42 -4.38 -1.26
C ASN A 97 2.42 -4.04 -2.76
N GLY A 98 1.82 -4.93 -3.56
CA GLY A 98 1.73 -4.79 -5.02
C GLY A 98 0.40 -4.18 -5.50
N GLY A 99 -0.04 -4.59 -6.71
CA GLY A 99 -1.25 -4.08 -7.35
C GLY A 99 -0.93 -3.05 -8.44
N PRO A 100 -1.69 -1.96 -8.52
CA PRO A 100 -1.12 -0.66 -8.13
C PRO A 100 -1.96 -0.01 -7.02
N GLY A 101 -1.31 0.71 -6.11
CA GLY A 101 -1.99 1.51 -5.08
C GLY A 101 -2.55 0.73 -3.88
N SER A 102 -2.31 -0.59 -3.78
CA SER A 102 -2.74 -1.35 -2.60
C SER A 102 -1.83 -1.07 -1.40
N SER A 103 -2.44 -0.90 -0.22
CA SER A 103 -1.72 -0.55 1.00
C SER A 103 -0.87 -1.71 1.54
N SER A 104 0.30 -1.38 2.10
CA SER A 104 1.15 -2.30 2.87
C SER A 104 0.52 -2.82 4.16
N ILE A 105 -0.68 -2.37 4.54
CA ILE A 105 -1.42 -2.89 5.69
C ILE A 105 -1.66 -4.40 5.60
N TRP A 106 -1.84 -4.96 4.40
CA TRP A 106 -2.01 -6.40 4.21
C TRP A 106 -0.78 -7.20 4.64
N LEU A 107 0.41 -6.70 4.30
CA LEU A 107 1.66 -7.33 4.71
C LEU A 107 1.93 -7.10 6.19
N HIS A 108 1.62 -5.91 6.70
CA HIS A 108 1.76 -5.59 8.12
C HIS A 108 0.84 -6.46 9.00
N MET A 109 -0.46 -6.53 8.71
CA MET A 109 -1.46 -7.12 9.62
C MET A 109 -1.95 -8.50 9.21
N GLY A 110 -1.66 -8.93 7.98
CA GLY A 110 -2.01 -10.26 7.47
C GLY A 110 -0.84 -11.24 7.43
N VAL A 111 0.36 -10.78 7.06
CA VAL A 111 1.46 -11.70 6.70
C VAL A 111 2.65 -11.62 7.66
N MET A 112 3.36 -10.49 7.70
CA MET A 112 4.72 -10.38 8.26
C MET A 112 4.83 -9.63 9.59
N GLY A 113 3.80 -8.90 10.03
CA GLY A 113 3.85 -8.23 11.33
C GLY A 113 3.87 -9.20 12.51
N PRO A 114 4.39 -8.77 13.67
CA PRO A 114 4.45 -9.59 14.89
C PRO A 114 3.07 -9.87 15.50
N LYS A 115 2.04 -9.14 15.07
CA LYS A 115 0.63 -9.36 15.42
C LYS A 115 -0.21 -9.38 14.16
N ARG A 116 -1.20 -10.27 14.13
CA ARG A 116 -2.18 -10.40 13.03
C ARG A 116 -3.55 -9.98 13.50
N VAL A 117 -4.38 -9.50 12.57
CA VAL A 117 -5.79 -9.27 12.85
C VAL A 117 -6.48 -10.63 12.99
N ILE A 118 -7.19 -10.82 14.09
CA ILE A 118 -8.09 -11.95 14.26
C ILE A 118 -9.41 -11.58 13.57
N VAL A 119 -9.76 -12.32 12.54
CA VAL A 119 -11.05 -12.15 11.84
C VAL A 119 -12.00 -13.20 12.38
N ASN A 120 -13.18 -12.78 12.81
CA ASN A 120 -14.23 -13.72 13.22
C ASN A 120 -15.02 -14.10 11.96
N ASP A 121 -14.49 -15.07 11.20
CA ASP A 121 -15.14 -15.59 10.00
C ASP A 121 -16.30 -16.51 10.42
N PRO A 122 -17.56 -16.20 10.04
CA PRO A 122 -18.71 -17.05 10.37
C PRO A 122 -18.59 -18.48 9.80
N ASN A 123 -17.71 -18.74 8.83
CA ASN A 123 -17.46 -20.06 8.28
C ASN A 123 -15.96 -20.37 8.21
N ASN A 124 -15.29 -20.52 9.36
CA ASN A 124 -13.90 -20.96 9.41
C ASN A 124 -13.78 -22.45 8.99
N ASN A 125 -13.66 -22.70 7.68
CA ASN A 125 -13.36 -24.02 7.14
C ASN A 125 -11.84 -24.30 7.19
N GLY A 126 -11.27 -24.33 8.40
CA GLY A 126 -9.91 -24.82 8.67
C GLY A 126 -8.79 -23.82 8.44
#